data_AF-A0A388SMR2-F1
#
_entry.id   AF-A0A388SMR2-F1
#
_cell.length_a   1.000
_cell.length_b   1.000
_cell.length_c   1.000
_cell.angle_alpha   90.00
_cell.angle_beta   90.00
_cell.angle_gamma   90.00
#
_symmetry.space_group_name_H-M   'P 1'
#
loop_
_entity.id
_entity.type
_entity.pdbx_description
1 polymer ?
#
loop_
_entity_poly.entity_id
_entity_poly.type
_entity_poly.pdbx_seq_one_letter_code
_entity_poly.pdbx_strand_id
1 'polypeptide(L)'
;MPVPRRPEHSGPNVCMTVSLLLVCLLAGLPTASAVAAVEAAPQAATAPSDIMPAPESPGSVSPAPAPSGRIIGHMPNFGDQPATEGAGALYAKAVRVLSQVRETRYTGSYVVDEEAGRFALNCSGFLALLLYEVSPETLATVDRSGKHYRPRAEDFHRSILRAGPQGDGTGWLRLERVSELRPGDVVAWLRPAERSASSATGHVMVALASPRLNPARPGEVLLPVADCTLSPHGDLAAMREAGSPEPEAARPPQLGSEATLEPVPGAALGQPQPLEVEASPAIAPGIERGSAAWLAALPSDTREPGIGGVGAGVIGLATDAAGRPVAYWWRGGASRHRLVTSIMLGRLE
;
A
#
# COMPACT_ATOMS: atom_id res chain seq x y z
N MET A 1 69.32 2.48 30.37
CA MET A 1 68.30 1.39 30.39
C MET A 1 67.36 1.62 29.21
N PRO A 2 67.43 0.80 28.15
CA PRO A 2 66.65 0.98 26.93
C PRO A 2 65.45 0.00 26.84
N VAL A 3 64.60 0.25 25.82
CA VAL A 3 63.63 -0.67 25.16
C VAL A 3 62.19 -0.71 25.78
N PRO A 4 61.07 -0.89 25.02
CA PRO A 4 60.81 -0.75 23.57
C PRO A 4 59.57 0.11 23.19
N ARG A 5 59.50 0.44 21.88
CA ARG A 5 58.29 0.78 21.11
C ARG A 5 57.62 -0.48 20.49
N ARG A 6 56.36 -0.30 20.07
CA ARG A 6 55.52 -0.98 19.04
C ARG A 6 54.43 -1.95 19.58
N PRO A 7 53.35 -2.24 18.81
CA PRO A 7 53.04 -1.82 17.43
C PRO A 7 51.63 -1.21 17.19
N GLU A 8 51.52 -0.57 16.03
CA GLU A 8 50.27 -0.31 15.31
C GLU A 8 49.62 -1.63 14.86
N HIS A 9 48.31 -1.76 15.06
CA HIS A 9 47.50 -2.79 14.41
C HIS A 9 46.39 -2.13 13.60
N SER A 10 46.61 -2.14 12.28
CA SER A 10 45.59 -2.05 11.25
C SER A 10 44.61 -3.22 11.41
N GLY A 11 43.35 -2.92 11.71
CA GLY A 11 42.24 -3.88 11.65
C GLY A 11 41.49 -3.74 10.32
N PRO A 12 41.16 -4.85 9.63
CA PRO A 12 40.45 -4.83 8.36
C PRO A 12 38.94 -4.60 8.53
N ASN A 13 38.35 -3.92 7.56
CA ASN A 13 36.91 -3.84 7.34
C ASN A 13 36.30 -5.24 7.22
N VAL A 14 35.44 -5.60 8.17
CA VAL A 14 34.63 -6.82 8.10
C VAL A 14 33.43 -6.54 7.20
N CYS A 15 33.56 -6.91 5.93
CA CYS A 15 32.45 -7.14 5.02
C CYS A 15 31.73 -8.41 5.48
N MET A 16 30.57 -8.26 6.11
CA MET A 16 29.81 -9.38 6.67
C MET A 16 28.91 -10.01 5.60
N THR A 17 29.49 -10.80 4.69
CA THR A 17 28.77 -11.75 3.84
C THR A 17 28.29 -12.93 4.70
N VAL A 18 27.00 -12.98 5.00
CA VAL A 18 26.35 -14.18 5.57
C VAL A 18 26.07 -15.16 4.43
N SER A 19 27.06 -16.03 4.15
CA SER A 19 26.88 -17.21 3.29
C SER A 19 26.38 -18.37 4.16
N LEU A 20 25.08 -18.69 4.06
CA LEU A 20 24.51 -19.87 4.68
C LEU A 20 24.78 -21.09 3.78
N LEU A 21 25.76 -21.90 4.15
CA LEU A 21 26.07 -23.18 3.52
C LEU A 21 24.99 -24.21 3.88
N LEU A 22 24.19 -24.64 2.89
CA LEU A 22 23.26 -25.76 3.00
C LEU A 22 24.01 -27.06 2.70
N VAL A 23 24.23 -27.88 3.72
CA VAL A 23 24.77 -29.23 3.58
C VAL A 23 23.65 -30.16 3.10
N CYS A 24 23.78 -30.69 1.89
CA CYS A 24 22.97 -31.76 1.35
C CYS A 24 23.25 -33.08 2.09
N LEU A 25 22.25 -33.62 2.79
CA LEU A 25 22.25 -35.02 3.19
C LEU A 25 21.28 -35.80 2.29
N LEU A 26 21.89 -36.59 1.40
CA LEU A 26 21.27 -37.61 0.56
C LEU A 26 20.83 -38.79 1.43
N ALA A 27 19.57 -39.19 1.33
CA ALA A 27 19.12 -40.51 1.79
C ALA A 27 18.03 -41.07 0.87
N GLY A 28 18.44 -42.05 0.05
CA GLY A 28 17.74 -43.32 -0.22
C GLY A 28 16.30 -43.32 -0.71
N LEU A 29 16.11 -43.54 -2.01
CA LEU A 29 14.90 -44.14 -2.58
C LEU A 29 14.92 -45.67 -2.40
N PRO A 30 13.73 -46.30 -2.30
CA PRO A 30 13.52 -47.53 -3.07
C PRO A 30 12.32 -47.42 -4.01
N THR A 31 12.53 -47.93 -5.22
CA THR A 31 11.55 -48.21 -6.27
C THR A 31 10.84 -49.54 -6.01
N ALA A 32 9.51 -49.59 -6.17
CA ALA A 32 8.81 -50.81 -6.55
C ALA A 32 7.49 -50.48 -7.29
N SER A 33 7.31 -51.13 -8.44
CA SER A 33 6.16 -51.04 -9.34
C SER A 33 4.97 -51.88 -8.89
N ALA A 34 3.77 -51.32 -9.14
CA ALA A 34 2.54 -51.89 -9.70
C ALA A 34 1.96 -53.25 -9.25
N VAL A 35 0.64 -53.29 -8.97
CA VAL A 35 -0.43 -53.85 -9.85
C VAL A 35 -1.77 -54.03 -9.07
N ALA A 36 -2.88 -53.71 -9.76
CA ALA A 36 -4.28 -54.16 -9.64
C ALA A 36 -5.27 -53.59 -8.60
N ALA A 37 -6.19 -52.76 -9.14
CA ALA A 37 -7.67 -52.75 -9.05
C ALA A 37 -8.40 -53.56 -7.97
N VAL A 38 -9.43 -52.94 -7.34
CA VAL A 38 -10.86 -53.37 -7.30
C VAL A 38 -11.75 -52.14 -6.93
N GLU A 39 -12.93 -52.08 -7.56
CA GLU A 39 -14.06 -51.17 -7.36
C GLU A 39 -14.54 -50.98 -5.90
N ALA A 40 -15.09 -49.80 -5.59
CA ALA A 40 -16.41 -49.67 -4.96
C ALA A 40 -16.84 -48.19 -4.88
N ALA A 41 -17.87 -47.83 -5.65
CA ALA A 41 -18.64 -46.60 -5.46
C ALA A 41 -19.58 -46.76 -4.26
N PRO A 42 -19.90 -45.69 -3.50
CA PRO A 42 -21.13 -45.64 -2.74
C PRO A 42 -22.19 -44.82 -3.50
N GLN A 43 -23.34 -45.48 -3.61
CA GLN A 43 -24.59 -45.03 -4.19
C GLN A 43 -25.14 -43.77 -3.50
N ALA A 44 -25.80 -42.96 -4.32
CA ALA A 44 -26.76 -41.95 -3.90
C ALA A 44 -27.89 -42.59 -3.07
N ALA A 45 -28.12 -42.05 -1.88
CA ALA A 45 -29.30 -42.36 -1.09
C ALA A 45 -30.39 -41.32 -1.35
N THR A 46 -31.51 -41.82 -1.84
CA THR A 46 -32.80 -41.18 -2.07
C THR A 46 -33.46 -40.69 -0.78
N ALA A 47 -34.15 -39.56 -0.89
CA ALA A 47 -35.00 -38.94 0.13
C ALA A 47 -36.26 -39.78 0.46
N PRO A 48 -36.83 -39.60 1.67
CA PRO A 48 -38.25 -39.75 1.91
C PRO A 48 -38.92 -38.37 1.98
N SER A 49 -39.97 -38.21 1.17
CA SER A 49 -40.97 -37.16 1.30
C SER A 49 -41.86 -37.46 2.50
N ASP A 50 -41.95 -36.54 3.45
CA ASP A 50 -43.06 -36.46 4.38
C ASP A 50 -43.62 -35.04 4.46
N ILE A 51 -44.94 -35.00 4.54
CA ILE A 51 -45.86 -33.90 4.26
C ILE A 51 -46.37 -33.32 5.59
N MET A 52 -46.51 -31.97 5.62
CA MET A 52 -47.25 -31.09 6.57
C MET A 52 -46.46 -30.43 7.73
N PRO A 53 -46.96 -29.32 8.30
CA PRO A 53 -47.65 -28.16 7.73
C PRO A 53 -46.91 -26.83 8.03
N ALA A 54 -47.32 -25.76 7.35
CA ALA A 54 -46.78 -24.41 7.48
C ALA A 54 -47.05 -23.77 8.86
N PRO A 55 -46.08 -23.05 9.45
CA PRO A 55 -46.35 -22.11 10.53
C PRO A 55 -46.80 -20.76 9.95
N GLU A 56 -47.81 -20.20 10.61
CA GLU A 56 -48.52 -18.98 10.29
C GLU A 56 -47.61 -17.74 10.28
N SER A 57 -47.94 -16.80 9.39
CA SER A 57 -47.25 -15.53 9.19
C SER A 57 -47.38 -14.60 10.40
N PRO A 58 -46.26 -14.09 10.96
CA PRO A 58 -46.31 -12.86 11.73
C PRO A 58 -46.06 -11.67 10.81
N GLY A 59 -47.09 -10.83 10.69
CA GLY A 59 -46.98 -9.37 10.58
C GLY A 59 -46.06 -8.81 9.49
N SER A 60 -46.68 -8.43 8.37
CA SER A 60 -46.15 -7.45 7.42
C SER A 60 -45.86 -6.14 8.14
N VAL A 61 -44.61 -5.96 8.59
CA VAL A 61 -44.07 -4.64 8.95
C VAL A 61 -43.47 -4.09 7.67
N SER A 62 -44.19 -3.14 7.05
CA SER A 62 -43.64 -2.35 5.95
C SER A 62 -42.28 -1.78 6.39
N PRO A 63 -41.18 -2.02 5.67
CA PRO A 63 -39.95 -1.30 5.96
C PRO A 63 -40.24 0.18 5.72
N ALA A 64 -40.07 0.98 6.78
CA ALA A 64 -40.05 2.43 6.67
C ALA A 64 -39.10 2.80 5.51
N PRO A 65 -39.46 3.76 4.65
CA PRO A 65 -38.59 4.16 3.56
C PRO A 65 -37.26 4.56 4.17
N ALA A 66 -36.19 3.84 3.78
CA ALA A 66 -34.83 4.23 4.10
C ALA A 66 -34.69 5.72 3.76
N PRO A 67 -34.12 6.56 4.64
CA PRO A 67 -33.87 7.93 4.28
C PRO A 67 -33.02 7.89 3.02
N SER A 68 -33.63 8.32 1.91
CA SER A 68 -32.97 8.60 0.64
C SER A 68 -32.14 9.86 0.79
N GLY A 69 -31.32 9.89 1.84
CA GLY A 69 -30.23 10.81 2.03
C GLY A 69 -29.21 10.48 0.97
N ARG A 70 -29.44 11.04 -0.21
CA ARG A 70 -28.42 11.30 -1.21
C ARG A 70 -27.32 12.03 -0.44
N ILE A 71 -26.29 11.31 0.00
CA ILE A 71 -25.01 11.93 0.32
C ILE A 71 -24.51 12.42 -1.04
N ILE A 72 -24.98 13.62 -1.43
CA ILE A 72 -24.31 14.44 -2.42
C ILE A 72 -23.04 14.85 -1.70
N GLY A 73 -22.07 13.95 -1.81
CA GLY A 73 -20.93 13.85 -0.92
C GLY A 73 -19.96 14.96 -1.19
N HIS A 74 -19.96 15.95 -0.31
CA HIS A 74 -18.74 16.69 -0.08
C HIS A 74 -17.90 15.83 0.87
N MET A 75 -16.88 15.15 0.36
CA MET A 75 -15.92 14.49 1.23
C MET A 75 -15.11 15.59 1.93
N PRO A 76 -15.09 15.63 3.28
CA PRO A 76 -14.43 16.71 4.00
C PRO A 76 -12.98 16.92 3.57
N ASN A 77 -12.62 18.19 3.34
CA ASN A 77 -11.24 18.57 3.06
C ASN A 77 -10.47 18.77 4.35
N PHE A 78 -9.76 17.74 4.75
CA PHE A 78 -8.90 17.77 5.92
C PHE A 78 -7.42 18.02 5.57
N GLY A 79 -7.12 18.40 4.32
CA GLY A 79 -5.76 18.64 3.82
C GLY A 79 -5.01 17.36 3.44
N ASP A 80 -4.06 17.48 2.51
CA ASP A 80 -3.13 16.40 2.12
C ASP A 80 -1.85 16.41 2.95
N GLN A 81 -2.06 16.53 4.26
CA GLN A 81 -1.00 16.43 5.24
C GLN A 81 -1.21 15.15 6.07
N PRO A 82 -0.12 14.47 6.47
CA PRO A 82 -0.19 13.41 7.46
C PRO A 82 -0.87 13.90 8.75
N ALA A 83 -1.64 13.03 9.40
CA ALA A 83 -2.39 13.41 10.62
C ALA A 83 -1.61 13.24 11.93
N THR A 84 -0.55 12.45 11.91
CA THR A 84 0.32 12.13 13.06
C THR A 84 1.78 12.16 12.61
N GLU A 85 2.70 12.28 13.55
CA GLU A 85 4.14 12.20 13.27
C GLU A 85 4.52 10.83 12.69
N GLY A 86 3.98 9.73 13.25
CA GLY A 86 4.18 8.39 12.71
C GLY A 86 3.73 8.26 11.25
N ALA A 87 2.51 8.69 10.92
CA ALA A 87 2.03 8.71 9.53
C ALA A 87 2.91 9.60 8.64
N GLY A 88 3.40 10.73 9.15
CA GLY A 88 4.30 11.61 8.43
C GLY A 88 5.64 10.96 8.09
N ALA A 89 6.25 10.28 9.04
CA ALA A 89 7.49 9.52 8.83
C ALA A 89 7.28 8.39 7.82
N LEU A 90 6.18 7.64 7.94
CA LEU A 90 5.85 6.55 7.01
C LEU A 90 5.61 7.06 5.59
N TYR A 91 4.88 8.16 5.43
CA TYR A 91 4.71 8.84 4.14
C TYR A 91 6.04 9.28 3.54
N ALA A 92 6.87 9.99 4.31
CA ALA A 92 8.15 10.50 3.85
C ALA A 92 9.08 9.37 3.39
N LYS A 93 9.13 8.26 4.14
CA LYS A 93 9.92 7.08 3.74
C LYS A 93 9.37 6.42 2.48
N ALA A 94 8.05 6.31 2.32
CA ALA A 94 7.44 5.78 1.10
C ALA A 94 7.81 6.62 -0.13
N VAL A 95 7.71 7.95 -0.04
CA VAL A 95 8.09 8.89 -1.10
C VAL A 95 9.59 8.79 -1.41
N ARG A 96 10.43 8.75 -0.37
CA ARG A 96 11.88 8.57 -0.53
C ARG A 96 12.20 7.29 -1.29
N VAL A 97 11.63 6.15 -0.90
CA VAL A 97 11.87 4.88 -1.60
C VAL A 97 11.45 4.97 -3.05
N LEU A 98 10.25 5.50 -3.35
CA LEU A 98 9.78 5.70 -4.72
C LEU A 98 10.75 6.56 -5.55
N SER A 99 11.33 7.61 -4.97
CA SER A 99 12.32 8.46 -5.65
C SER A 99 13.65 7.75 -5.93
N GLN A 100 13.95 6.65 -5.23
CA GLN A 100 15.19 5.89 -5.35
C GLN A 100 15.05 4.66 -6.25
N VAL A 101 13.83 4.23 -6.60
CA VAL A 101 13.63 3.04 -7.44
C VAL A 101 14.27 3.25 -8.82
N ARG A 102 15.22 2.39 -9.15
CA ARG A 102 15.83 2.25 -10.48
C ARG A 102 15.51 0.90 -11.11
N GLU A 103 15.47 -0.15 -10.28
CA GLU A 103 15.04 -1.48 -10.66
C GLU A 103 14.08 -2.02 -9.61
N THR A 104 12.94 -2.58 -10.04
CA THR A 104 12.02 -3.21 -9.10
C THR A 104 11.34 -4.45 -9.67
N ARG A 105 10.97 -5.37 -8.77
CA ARG A 105 10.27 -6.61 -9.13
C ARG A 105 9.40 -7.08 -7.97
N TYR A 106 8.19 -7.54 -8.30
CA TYR A 106 7.36 -8.24 -7.33
C TYR A 106 7.83 -9.68 -7.15
N THR A 107 8.22 -10.06 -5.93
CA THR A 107 8.69 -11.43 -5.62
C THR A 107 8.43 -11.80 -4.16
N GLY A 108 8.37 -13.10 -3.86
CA GLY A 108 8.32 -13.60 -2.49
C GLY A 108 9.66 -13.50 -1.73
N SER A 109 10.77 -13.27 -2.45
CA SER A 109 12.08 -12.98 -1.87
C SER A 109 12.13 -11.55 -1.32
N TYR A 110 13.17 -11.22 -0.57
CA TYR A 110 13.40 -9.85 -0.09
C TYR A 110 14.84 -9.49 -0.39
N VAL A 111 15.03 -8.68 -1.43
CA VAL A 111 16.33 -8.16 -1.87
C VAL A 111 16.16 -6.66 -2.03
N VAL A 112 16.80 -5.90 -1.15
CA VAL A 112 16.78 -4.44 -1.14
C VAL A 112 18.22 -3.97 -1.14
N ASP A 113 18.53 -3.08 -2.07
CA ASP A 113 19.78 -2.36 -2.19
C ASP A 113 19.43 -0.90 -2.48
N GLU A 114 19.29 -0.09 -1.42
CA GLU A 114 18.82 1.28 -1.54
C GLU A 114 19.81 2.18 -2.29
N GLU A 115 21.11 1.91 -2.15
CA GLU A 115 22.16 2.66 -2.83
C GLU A 115 22.09 2.44 -4.34
N ALA A 116 21.94 1.18 -4.77
CA ALA A 116 21.75 0.84 -6.17
C ALA A 116 20.32 1.12 -6.68
N GLY A 117 19.36 1.45 -5.80
CA GLY A 117 17.96 1.67 -6.15
C GLY A 117 17.22 0.39 -6.56
N ARG A 118 17.61 -0.77 -6.06
CA ARG A 118 17.06 -2.07 -6.45
C ARG A 118 16.15 -2.64 -5.35
N PHE A 119 14.89 -2.88 -5.72
CA PHE A 119 13.85 -3.34 -4.79
C PHE A 119 13.10 -4.56 -5.36
N ALA A 120 13.45 -5.76 -4.90
CA ALA A 120 12.76 -7.00 -5.24
C ALA A 120 12.13 -7.64 -3.99
N LEU A 121 10.83 -7.42 -3.83
CA LEU A 121 10.05 -7.73 -2.62
C LEU A 121 8.56 -7.84 -2.95
N ASN A 122 7.71 -8.08 -1.94
CA ASN A 122 6.25 -8.10 -2.08
C ASN A 122 5.58 -6.97 -1.29
N CYS A 123 4.26 -6.83 -1.35
CA CYS A 123 3.53 -5.74 -0.70
C CYS A 123 3.78 -5.65 0.81
N SER A 124 3.75 -6.78 1.52
CA SER A 124 4.00 -6.79 2.96
C SER A 124 5.47 -6.58 3.29
N GLY A 125 6.39 -7.02 2.43
CA GLY A 125 7.81 -6.71 2.51
C GLY A 125 8.08 -5.22 2.31
N PHE A 126 7.31 -4.54 1.45
CA PHE A 126 7.44 -3.10 1.26
C PHE A 126 7.07 -2.37 2.53
N LEU A 127 5.87 -2.62 3.08
CA LEU A 127 5.48 -1.99 4.34
C LEU A 127 6.44 -2.34 5.49
N ALA A 128 6.93 -3.58 5.56
CA ALA A 128 7.91 -3.98 6.57
C ALA A 128 9.25 -3.24 6.41
N LEU A 129 9.72 -2.99 5.19
CA LEU A 129 10.90 -2.15 4.93
C LEU A 129 10.69 -0.74 5.51
N LEU A 130 9.56 -0.12 5.20
CA LEU A 130 9.28 1.24 5.67
C LEU A 130 9.21 1.27 7.21
N LEU A 131 8.42 0.38 7.82
CA LEU A 131 8.25 0.33 9.27
C LEU A 131 9.53 -0.02 10.01
N TYR A 132 10.41 -0.85 9.44
CA TYR A 132 11.70 -1.17 10.06
C TYR A 132 12.55 0.09 10.32
N GLU A 133 12.44 1.08 9.45
CA GLU A 133 13.17 2.35 9.61
C GLU A 133 12.39 3.40 10.39
N VAL A 134 11.08 3.50 10.19
CA VAL A 134 10.30 4.60 10.78
C VAL A 134 9.75 4.27 12.17
N SER A 135 9.41 3.00 12.44
CA SER A 135 8.82 2.55 13.70
C SER A 135 9.03 1.05 13.88
N PRO A 136 10.28 0.61 14.19
CA PRO A 136 10.60 -0.79 14.38
C PRO A 136 9.83 -1.41 15.55
N GLU A 137 9.46 -0.63 16.56
CA GLU A 137 8.58 -1.03 17.66
C GLU A 137 7.18 -1.44 17.15
N THR A 138 6.56 -0.65 16.28
CA THR A 138 5.26 -1.00 15.69
C THR A 138 5.37 -2.22 14.78
N LEU A 139 6.46 -2.36 14.03
CA LEU A 139 6.69 -3.58 13.26
C LEU A 139 6.80 -4.82 14.15
N ALA A 140 7.41 -4.70 15.33
CA ALA A 140 7.59 -5.80 16.26
C ALA A 140 6.27 -6.29 16.87
N THR A 141 5.24 -5.43 16.96
CA THR A 141 3.91 -5.79 17.50
C THR A 141 2.99 -6.48 16.48
N VAL A 142 3.40 -6.54 15.20
CA VAL A 142 2.62 -7.20 14.14
C VAL A 142 2.55 -8.71 14.42
N ASP A 143 1.34 -9.19 14.65
CA ASP A 143 1.09 -10.59 14.99
C ASP A 143 1.22 -11.50 13.75
N ARG A 144 2.36 -12.19 13.67
CA ARG A 144 2.73 -13.11 12.58
C ARG A 144 2.09 -14.51 12.70
N SER A 145 1.25 -14.76 13.71
CA SER A 145 0.64 -16.07 14.01
C SER A 145 1.63 -17.24 14.23
N GLY A 146 2.94 -16.97 14.26
CA GLY A 146 4.02 -17.95 14.37
C GLY A 146 4.30 -18.81 13.12
N LYS A 147 3.54 -18.64 12.03
CA LYS A 147 3.60 -19.52 10.85
C LYS A 147 4.63 -19.12 9.80
N HIS A 148 5.15 -17.90 9.89
CA HIS A 148 6.08 -17.34 8.92
C HIS A 148 6.97 -16.28 9.57
N TYR A 149 8.19 -16.16 9.05
CA TYR A 149 9.19 -15.25 9.61
C TYR A 149 8.85 -13.77 9.40
N ARG A 150 8.32 -13.43 8.21
CA ARG A 150 7.99 -12.05 7.80
C ARG A 150 6.48 -11.81 7.85
N PRO A 151 6.02 -10.62 8.25
CA PRO A 151 4.61 -10.26 8.18
C PRO A 151 4.02 -10.40 6.77
N ARG A 152 2.78 -10.83 6.71
CA ARG A 152 1.95 -10.85 5.50
C ARG A 152 0.89 -9.76 5.57
N ALA A 153 0.23 -9.47 4.46
CA ALA A 153 -0.85 -8.48 4.42
C ALA A 153 -1.98 -8.76 5.44
N GLU A 154 -2.33 -10.04 5.62
CA GLU A 154 -3.32 -10.47 6.61
C GLU A 154 -2.90 -10.19 8.07
N ASP A 155 -1.61 -10.13 8.36
CA ASP A 155 -1.11 -9.86 9.72
C ASP A 155 -1.22 -8.37 10.05
N PHE A 156 -0.93 -7.50 9.08
CA PHE A 156 -1.18 -6.06 9.21
C PHE A 156 -2.67 -5.77 9.35
N HIS A 157 -3.51 -6.40 8.54
CA HIS A 157 -4.97 -6.33 8.68
C HIS A 157 -5.42 -6.70 10.10
N ARG A 158 -4.98 -7.85 10.62
CA ARG A 158 -5.33 -8.32 11.98
C ARG A 158 -4.82 -7.38 13.07
N SER A 159 -3.60 -6.85 12.92
CA SER A 159 -2.98 -5.94 13.90
C SER A 159 -3.73 -4.61 13.98
N ILE A 160 -4.08 -4.03 12.82
CA ILE A 160 -4.89 -2.80 12.76
C ILE A 160 -6.29 -3.05 13.33
N LEU A 161 -6.91 -4.20 13.00
CA LEU A 161 -8.22 -4.56 13.56
C LEU A 161 -8.18 -4.67 15.09
N ARG A 162 -7.13 -5.32 15.64
CA ARG A 162 -6.94 -5.48 17.09
C ARG A 162 -6.79 -4.14 17.80
N ALA A 163 -6.00 -3.23 17.22
CA ALA A 163 -5.72 -1.95 17.84
C ALA A 163 -6.98 -1.09 18.05
N GLY A 164 -7.92 -1.15 17.11
CA GLY A 164 -9.19 -0.44 17.24
C GLY A 164 -9.06 1.09 17.20
N PRO A 165 -10.17 1.82 17.32
CA PRO A 165 -10.22 3.27 17.10
C PRO A 165 -9.65 4.11 18.25
N GLN A 166 -9.19 3.47 19.34
CA GLN A 166 -8.54 4.14 20.47
C GLN A 166 -7.06 3.77 20.59
N GLY A 167 -6.57 2.91 19.68
CA GLY A 167 -5.29 2.25 19.81
C GLY A 167 -5.27 1.21 20.95
N ASP A 168 -4.27 0.34 20.90
CA ASP A 168 -3.97 -0.65 21.95
C ASP A 168 -2.53 -0.50 22.49
N GLY A 169 -1.90 0.65 22.22
CA GLY A 169 -0.49 0.92 22.56
C GLY A 169 0.52 0.21 21.65
N THR A 170 0.08 -0.42 20.55
CA THR A 170 0.97 -1.12 19.61
C THR A 170 1.47 -0.25 18.46
N GLY A 171 1.18 1.06 18.49
CA GLY A 171 1.53 2.06 17.49
C GLY A 171 0.49 2.22 16.38
N TRP A 172 -0.56 1.39 16.37
CA TRP A 172 -1.65 1.49 15.39
C TRP A 172 -2.89 2.17 15.98
N LEU A 173 -3.51 3.00 15.16
CA LEU A 173 -4.87 3.48 15.32
C LEU A 173 -5.72 2.98 14.15
N ARG A 174 -6.86 2.34 14.42
CA ARG A 174 -7.80 1.94 13.36
C ARG A 174 -8.71 3.09 12.96
N LEU A 175 -8.66 3.49 11.69
CA LEU A 175 -9.62 4.42 11.12
C LEU A 175 -10.88 3.68 10.69
N GLU A 176 -12.04 4.31 10.88
CA GLU A 176 -13.32 3.66 10.56
C GLU A 176 -13.78 3.99 9.15
N ARG A 177 -13.53 5.22 8.69
CA ARG A 177 -14.06 5.72 7.43
C ARG A 177 -12.97 6.02 6.43
N VAL A 178 -13.25 5.73 5.16
CA VAL A 178 -12.34 6.05 4.05
C VAL A 178 -12.02 7.54 4.03
N SER A 179 -12.99 8.42 4.32
CA SER A 179 -12.79 9.88 4.33
C SER A 179 -11.75 10.37 5.35
N GLU A 180 -11.38 9.54 6.32
CA GLU A 180 -10.40 9.87 7.37
C GLU A 180 -8.96 9.63 6.92
N LEU A 181 -8.76 8.91 5.81
CA LEU A 181 -7.44 8.62 5.26
C LEU A 181 -6.69 9.90 4.88
N ARG A 182 -5.39 9.89 5.19
CA ARG A 182 -4.39 10.91 4.95
C ARG A 182 -3.11 10.29 4.38
N PRO A 183 -2.22 11.10 3.81
CA PRO A 183 -0.88 10.63 3.47
C PRO A 183 -0.23 9.91 4.66
N GLY A 184 0.33 8.73 4.40
CA GLY A 184 0.99 7.89 5.40
C GLY A 184 0.10 6.84 6.05
N ASP A 185 -1.22 6.94 5.92
CA ASP A 185 -2.11 5.90 6.43
C ASP A 185 -1.98 4.61 5.62
N VAL A 186 -2.28 3.47 6.24
CA VAL A 186 -2.14 2.14 5.66
C VAL A 186 -3.52 1.57 5.31
N VAL A 187 -3.63 1.00 4.12
CA VAL A 187 -4.79 0.21 3.70
C VAL A 187 -4.37 -1.25 3.60
N ALA A 188 -4.96 -2.12 4.40
CA ALA A 188 -4.71 -3.55 4.38
C ALA A 188 -6.02 -4.32 4.12
N TRP A 189 -6.02 -5.25 3.18
CA TRP A 189 -7.19 -6.09 2.94
C TRP A 189 -6.85 -7.56 2.83
N LEU A 190 -7.82 -8.41 3.16
CA LEU A 190 -7.70 -9.85 3.00
C LEU A 190 -7.91 -10.27 1.55
N ARG A 191 -7.44 -11.46 1.20
CA ARG A 191 -7.76 -12.06 -0.10
C ARG A 191 -9.28 -12.19 -0.27
N PRO A 192 -9.88 -11.67 -1.36
CA PRO A 192 -11.29 -11.87 -1.65
C PRO A 192 -11.65 -13.36 -1.72
N ALA A 193 -12.81 -13.73 -1.17
CA ALA A 193 -13.29 -15.13 -1.16
C ALA A 193 -13.42 -15.70 -2.58
N GLU A 194 -13.87 -14.87 -3.53
CA GLU A 194 -14.00 -15.19 -4.96
C GLU A 194 -12.65 -15.45 -5.67
N ARG A 195 -11.50 -15.17 -5.03
CA ARG A 195 -10.15 -15.47 -5.54
C ARG A 195 -9.47 -16.60 -4.77
N SER A 196 -10.23 -17.60 -4.31
CA SER A 196 -9.78 -18.70 -3.44
C SER A 196 -8.63 -19.56 -3.96
N ALA A 197 -8.43 -19.65 -5.28
CA ALA A 197 -7.35 -20.41 -5.88
C ALA A 197 -5.95 -19.75 -5.78
N SER A 198 -5.87 -18.50 -5.29
CA SER A 198 -4.60 -17.78 -5.14
C SER A 198 -3.94 -18.07 -3.78
N SER A 199 -2.61 -18.22 -3.79
CA SER A 199 -1.78 -18.30 -2.58
C SER A 199 -1.60 -16.94 -1.87
N ALA A 200 -2.12 -15.85 -2.44
CA ALA A 200 -2.09 -14.53 -1.82
C ALA A 200 -2.90 -14.51 -0.51
N THR A 201 -2.41 -13.81 0.51
CA THR A 201 -3.13 -13.62 1.78
C THR A 201 -3.97 -12.35 1.80
N GLY A 202 -3.68 -11.41 0.90
CA GLY A 202 -4.26 -10.08 0.89
C GLY A 202 -3.36 -9.10 0.17
N HIS A 203 -3.54 -7.82 0.46
CA HIS A 203 -2.66 -6.76 -0.01
C HIS A 203 -2.54 -5.65 1.03
N VAL A 204 -1.44 -4.91 0.98
CA VAL A 204 -1.22 -3.76 1.86
C VAL A 204 -0.53 -2.64 1.09
N MET A 205 -0.97 -1.41 1.33
CA MET A 205 -0.49 -0.22 0.63
C MET A 205 -0.44 0.97 1.61
N VAL A 206 0.37 1.98 1.28
CA VAL A 206 0.44 3.27 1.99
C VAL A 206 -0.29 4.32 1.18
N ALA A 207 -1.19 5.09 1.78
CA ALA A 207 -1.86 6.22 1.16
C ALA A 207 -0.85 7.34 0.89
N LEU A 208 -0.82 7.83 -0.35
CA LEU A 208 0.04 8.95 -0.75
C LEU A 208 -0.69 10.30 -0.67
N ALA A 209 -2.02 10.28 -0.59
CA ALA A 209 -2.84 11.48 -0.47
C ALA A 209 -4.18 11.16 0.20
N SER A 210 -4.96 12.20 0.50
CA SER A 210 -6.35 12.03 0.89
C SER A 210 -7.17 11.44 -0.26
N PRO A 211 -8.20 10.64 0.04
CA PRO A 211 -9.06 10.09 -0.98
C PRO A 211 -9.90 11.18 -1.67
N ARG A 212 -10.40 10.87 -2.87
CA ARG A 212 -11.37 11.68 -3.62
C ARG A 212 -12.55 10.83 -4.07
N LEU A 213 -13.73 11.42 -4.17
CA LEU A 213 -14.84 10.74 -4.85
C LEU A 213 -14.51 10.57 -6.33
N ASN A 214 -14.87 9.42 -6.90
CA ASN A 214 -14.77 9.23 -8.34
C ASN A 214 -15.93 9.95 -9.05
N PRO A 215 -15.68 11.01 -9.85
CA PRO A 215 -16.75 11.70 -10.57
C PRO A 215 -17.43 10.81 -11.63
N ALA A 216 -16.70 9.84 -12.18
CA ALA A 216 -17.20 8.95 -13.22
C ALA A 216 -17.96 7.73 -12.67
N ARG A 217 -17.85 7.43 -11.36
CA ARG A 217 -18.50 6.28 -10.74
C ARG A 217 -18.97 6.59 -9.32
N PRO A 218 -20.27 6.90 -9.12
CA PRO A 218 -20.84 7.10 -7.79
C PRO A 218 -20.61 5.90 -6.87
N GLY A 219 -20.20 6.18 -5.63
CA GLY A 219 -19.89 5.14 -4.62
C GLY A 219 -18.49 4.55 -4.72
N GLU A 220 -17.66 5.02 -5.65
CA GLU A 220 -16.21 4.75 -5.67
C GLU A 220 -15.44 5.95 -5.12
N VAL A 221 -14.47 5.64 -4.26
CA VAL A 221 -13.52 6.59 -3.70
C VAL A 221 -12.13 6.25 -4.22
N LEU A 222 -11.49 7.17 -4.93
CA LEU A 222 -10.16 7.04 -5.48
C LEU A 222 -9.12 7.39 -4.41
N LEU A 223 -8.08 6.55 -4.30
CA LEU A 223 -6.99 6.73 -3.35
C LEU A 223 -5.64 6.52 -4.05
N PRO A 224 -4.75 7.53 -4.06
CA PRO A 224 -3.35 7.37 -4.42
C PRO A 224 -2.65 6.51 -3.39
N VAL A 225 -1.91 5.50 -3.85
CA VAL A 225 -1.22 4.57 -2.98
C VAL A 225 0.18 4.26 -3.48
N ALA A 226 1.07 3.94 -2.54
CA ALA A 226 2.36 3.32 -2.76
C ALA A 226 2.34 1.88 -2.27
N ASP A 227 2.86 0.95 -3.06
CA ASP A 227 2.86 -0.46 -2.74
C ASP A 227 3.90 -1.24 -3.54
N CYS A 228 3.93 -2.56 -3.36
CA CYS A 228 4.66 -3.46 -4.25
C CYS A 228 3.74 -4.57 -4.77
N THR A 229 3.55 -4.67 -6.09
CA THR A 229 2.59 -5.60 -6.71
C THR A 229 2.98 -6.01 -8.12
N LEU A 230 2.45 -7.15 -8.58
CA LEU A 230 2.67 -7.66 -9.93
C LEU A 230 1.93 -6.87 -11.03
N SER A 231 0.76 -6.31 -10.72
CA SER A 231 -0.09 -5.63 -11.69
C SER A 231 -0.28 -4.16 -11.31
N PRO A 232 -0.02 -3.20 -12.23
CA PRO A 232 -0.13 -1.79 -11.89
C PRO A 232 -1.57 -1.39 -11.53
N HIS A 233 -1.66 -0.37 -10.70
CA HIS A 233 -2.91 0.30 -10.30
C HIS A 233 -3.44 1.20 -11.43
N GLY A 234 -4.50 1.96 -11.14
CA GLY A 234 -5.05 2.95 -12.06
C GLY A 234 -4.17 4.19 -12.19
N ASP A 235 -4.42 4.96 -13.24
CA ASP A 235 -3.74 6.23 -13.49
C ASP A 235 -4.27 7.34 -12.56
N LEU A 236 -3.37 8.20 -12.08
CA LEU A 236 -3.68 9.44 -11.37
C LEU A 236 -4.62 10.36 -12.16
N ALA A 237 -4.65 10.26 -13.50
CA ALA A 237 -5.59 10.98 -14.35
C ALA A 237 -7.07 10.73 -13.98
N ALA A 238 -7.41 9.58 -13.38
CA ALA A 238 -8.75 9.30 -12.88
C ALA A 238 -9.20 10.25 -11.75
N MET A 239 -8.25 10.93 -11.10
CA MET A 239 -8.49 11.85 -9.98
C MET A 239 -8.61 13.33 -10.40
N ARG A 240 -8.47 13.63 -11.69
CA ARG A 240 -8.70 14.98 -12.22
C ARG A 240 -10.15 15.39 -11.96
N GLU A 241 -10.35 16.67 -11.65
CA GLU A 241 -11.69 17.23 -11.64
C GLU A 241 -12.30 17.12 -13.05
N ALA A 242 -13.60 16.79 -13.14
CA ALA A 242 -14.34 17.11 -14.35
C ALA A 242 -14.35 18.63 -14.44
N GLY A 243 -13.66 19.19 -15.43
CA GLY A 243 -13.36 20.62 -15.50
C GLY A 243 -14.57 21.49 -15.14
N SER A 244 -14.37 22.39 -14.18
CA SER A 244 -15.13 23.63 -14.13
C SER A 244 -15.11 24.25 -15.54
N PRO A 245 -16.23 24.78 -16.05
CA PRO A 245 -16.25 25.38 -17.37
C PRO A 245 -15.18 26.47 -17.42
N GLU A 246 -14.24 26.32 -18.36
CA GLU A 246 -13.31 27.39 -18.73
C GLU A 246 -14.10 28.70 -18.87
N PRO A 247 -13.74 29.78 -18.17
CA PRO A 247 -14.25 31.09 -18.55
C PRO A 247 -13.63 31.44 -19.90
N GLU A 248 -14.44 31.33 -20.93
CA GLU A 248 -14.18 31.87 -22.26
C GLU A 248 -13.98 33.39 -22.16
N ALA A 249 -12.71 33.82 -22.02
CA ALA A 249 -12.11 35.15 -22.26
C ALA A 249 -10.89 35.29 -21.31
N ALA A 250 -9.66 35.61 -21.71
CA ALA A 250 -9.14 36.27 -22.89
C ALA A 250 -7.62 35.97 -23.04
N ARG A 251 -7.15 35.72 -24.27
CA ARG A 251 -5.81 36.15 -24.70
C ARG A 251 -5.85 37.67 -24.90
N PRO A 252 -4.79 38.49 -24.70
CA PRO A 252 -3.41 38.30 -25.24
C PRO A 252 -2.31 39.00 -24.37
N PRO A 253 -1.14 39.45 -24.87
CA PRO A 253 -0.23 38.95 -25.92
C PRO A 253 1.15 38.54 -25.36
N GLN A 254 1.93 37.86 -26.20
CA GLN A 254 3.36 37.63 -25.98
C GLN A 254 4.16 38.94 -26.13
N LEU A 255 5.12 39.14 -25.23
CA LEU A 255 6.22 40.09 -25.41
C LEU A 255 7.53 39.38 -25.01
N GLY A 256 8.46 39.31 -25.96
CA GLY A 256 9.80 38.80 -25.73
C GLY A 256 10.71 39.83 -25.10
N SER A 257 11.80 39.35 -24.50
CA SER A 257 13.11 40.00 -24.58
C SER A 257 14.20 39.01 -24.14
N GLU A 258 15.17 38.80 -25.03
CA GLU A 258 16.53 38.37 -24.71
C GLU A 258 17.20 39.29 -23.67
N ALA A 259 18.05 38.71 -22.82
CA ALA A 259 19.36 39.24 -22.41
C ALA A 259 20.09 38.15 -21.60
N THR A 260 21.10 37.49 -22.18
CA THR A 260 22.55 37.80 -22.06
C THR A 260 23.20 37.20 -20.81
N LEU A 261 24.00 36.15 -21.07
CA LEU A 261 25.05 35.60 -20.22
C LEU A 261 26.25 36.56 -20.13
N GLU A 262 26.94 36.59 -19.00
CA GLU A 262 28.42 36.48 -18.90
C GLU A 262 28.82 36.16 -17.42
N PRO A 263 30.00 35.53 -17.17
CA PRO A 263 30.30 34.74 -15.98
C PRO A 263 31.40 35.35 -15.08
N VAL A 264 31.51 34.94 -13.80
CA VAL A 264 32.79 34.97 -13.04
C VAL A 264 32.74 34.05 -11.78
N PRO A 265 33.89 33.70 -11.14
CA PRO A 265 34.22 32.32 -10.76
C PRO A 265 34.46 32.15 -9.25
N GLY A 266 34.81 30.94 -8.82
CA GLY A 266 35.50 30.72 -7.54
C GLY A 266 34.93 29.58 -6.71
N ALA A 267 35.49 28.39 -6.92
CA ALA A 267 35.28 27.24 -6.05
C ALA A 267 36.00 27.47 -4.70
N ALA A 268 35.27 27.30 -3.60
CA ALA A 268 35.84 27.08 -2.28
C ALA A 268 35.27 25.77 -1.72
N LEU A 269 36.19 24.86 -1.38
CA LEU A 269 35.93 23.54 -0.84
C LEU A 269 35.35 23.67 0.58
N GLY A 270 34.05 23.39 0.73
CA GLY A 270 33.36 23.26 2.00
C GLY A 270 33.26 21.80 2.44
N GLN A 271 33.54 21.55 3.71
CA GLN A 271 33.62 20.25 4.38
C GLN A 271 32.30 19.43 4.29
N PRO A 272 32.36 18.08 4.40
CA PRO A 272 31.15 17.25 4.36
C PRO A 272 30.27 17.56 5.58
N GLN A 273 29.15 18.22 5.33
CA GLN A 273 28.08 18.29 6.31
C GLN A 273 27.40 16.92 6.41
N PRO A 274 26.95 16.50 7.61
CA PRO A 274 26.08 15.34 7.74
C PRO A 274 24.87 15.53 6.82
N LEU A 275 24.48 14.49 6.10
CA LEU A 275 23.23 14.46 5.33
C LEU A 275 22.05 14.64 6.27
N GLU A 276 21.69 15.89 6.56
CA GLU A 276 20.35 16.23 6.99
C GLU A 276 19.43 15.88 5.81
N VAL A 277 18.66 14.82 5.98
CA VAL A 277 17.57 14.47 5.07
C VAL A 277 16.56 15.61 5.18
N GLU A 278 16.64 16.59 4.27
CA GLU A 278 15.53 17.50 4.03
C GLU A 278 14.30 16.62 3.77
N ALA A 279 13.33 16.67 4.67
CA ALA A 279 12.05 16.04 4.48
C ALA A 279 11.47 16.57 3.17
N SER A 280 11.37 15.70 2.16
CA SER A 280 10.61 16.02 0.94
C SER A 280 9.25 16.53 1.38
N PRO A 281 8.85 17.75 0.99
CA PRO A 281 7.68 18.34 1.58
C PRO A 281 6.49 17.51 1.11
N ALA A 282 5.62 17.15 2.05
CA ALA A 282 4.24 16.83 1.73
C ALA A 282 3.69 17.85 0.72
N ILE A 283 2.71 17.46 -0.09
CA ILE A 283 2.10 18.31 -1.13
C ILE A 283 1.92 19.73 -0.57
N ALA A 284 2.58 20.70 -1.20
CA ALA A 284 2.75 22.03 -0.62
C ALA A 284 1.39 22.61 -0.19
N PRO A 285 1.30 23.23 1.00
CA PRO A 285 0.06 23.86 1.44
C PRO A 285 -0.46 24.84 0.38
N GLY A 286 -1.76 24.82 0.11
CA GLY A 286 -2.40 25.71 -0.85
C GLY A 286 -2.47 25.20 -2.29
N ILE A 287 -1.87 24.05 -2.63
CA ILE A 287 -2.16 23.38 -3.90
C ILE A 287 -3.58 22.79 -3.84
N GLU A 288 -4.43 23.21 -4.78
CA GLU A 288 -5.81 22.71 -4.88
C GLU A 288 -5.83 21.21 -5.20
N ARG A 289 -6.54 20.42 -4.40
CA ARG A 289 -6.63 18.96 -4.59
C ARG A 289 -7.19 18.62 -5.96
N GLY A 290 -6.61 17.64 -6.64
CA GLY A 290 -7.05 17.18 -7.97
C GLY A 290 -6.78 18.15 -9.11
N SER A 291 -6.19 19.32 -8.82
CA SER A 291 -5.59 20.16 -9.85
C SER A 291 -4.44 19.43 -10.55
N ALA A 292 -4.04 19.93 -11.71
CA ALA A 292 -2.87 19.39 -12.42
C ALA A 292 -1.59 19.49 -11.58
N ALA A 293 -1.41 20.59 -10.83
CA ALA A 293 -0.26 20.79 -9.96
C ALA A 293 -0.23 19.78 -8.80
N TRP A 294 -1.40 19.45 -8.24
CA TRP A 294 -1.54 18.44 -7.21
C TRP A 294 -1.17 17.04 -7.70
N LEU A 295 -1.68 16.66 -8.87
CA LEU A 295 -1.37 15.36 -9.47
C LEU A 295 0.11 15.27 -9.85
N ALA A 296 0.71 16.36 -10.33
CA ALA A 296 2.13 16.42 -10.66
C ALA A 296 3.03 16.34 -9.41
N ALA A 297 2.52 16.69 -8.23
CA ALA A 297 3.24 16.57 -6.97
C ALA A 297 3.25 15.14 -6.40
N LEU A 298 2.39 14.25 -6.91
CA LEU A 298 2.37 12.86 -6.47
C LEU A 298 3.47 12.03 -7.14
N PRO A 299 4.06 11.05 -6.43
CA PRO A 299 5.01 10.13 -7.03
C PRO A 299 4.46 9.44 -8.27
N SER A 300 5.26 9.41 -9.34
CA SER A 300 4.94 8.64 -10.54
C SER A 300 5.07 7.14 -10.28
N ASP A 301 4.33 6.32 -11.04
CA ASP A 301 4.46 4.87 -10.96
C ASP A 301 5.83 4.43 -11.49
N THR A 302 6.62 3.75 -10.65
CA THR A 302 7.96 3.24 -11.00
C THR A 302 7.93 1.86 -11.65
N ARG A 303 6.75 1.24 -11.76
CA ARG A 303 6.61 -0.13 -12.30
C ARG A 303 6.54 -0.14 -13.81
N GLU A 304 7.30 -1.06 -14.40
CA GLU A 304 7.13 -1.41 -15.80
C GLU A 304 5.98 -2.43 -15.98
N PRO A 305 5.19 -2.31 -17.08
CA PRO A 305 4.16 -3.28 -17.41
C PRO A 305 4.70 -4.72 -17.48
N GLY A 306 4.09 -5.65 -16.75
CA GLY A 306 4.40 -7.08 -16.80
C GLY A 306 5.49 -7.56 -15.82
N ILE A 307 6.29 -6.66 -15.24
CA ILE A 307 7.29 -7.00 -14.21
C ILE A 307 6.74 -6.73 -12.80
N GLY A 308 5.98 -5.64 -12.66
CA GLY A 308 5.51 -5.16 -11.36
C GLY A 308 6.66 -4.74 -10.46
N GLY A 309 6.43 -4.70 -9.15
CA GLY A 309 7.39 -4.22 -8.14
C GLY A 309 6.83 -3.06 -7.34
N VAL A 310 7.72 -2.31 -6.70
CA VAL A 310 7.42 -1.09 -5.96
C VAL A 310 6.93 -0.02 -6.93
N GLY A 311 5.86 0.67 -6.59
CA GLY A 311 5.33 1.75 -7.40
C GLY A 311 4.17 2.50 -6.76
N ALA A 312 3.62 3.42 -7.52
CA ALA A 312 2.53 4.28 -7.12
C ALA A 312 1.35 4.15 -8.07
N GLY A 313 0.15 4.47 -7.64
CA GLY A 313 -1.00 4.56 -8.53
C GLY A 313 -2.31 4.72 -7.79
N VAL A 314 -3.44 4.53 -8.47
CA VAL A 314 -4.77 4.77 -7.90
C VAL A 314 -5.57 3.48 -7.77
N ILE A 315 -6.06 3.24 -6.57
CA ILE A 315 -7.09 2.23 -6.30
C ILE A 315 -8.46 2.89 -6.13
N GLY A 316 -9.52 2.10 -6.30
CA GLY A 316 -10.87 2.49 -5.92
C GLY A 316 -11.30 1.75 -4.66
N LEU A 317 -11.94 2.43 -3.72
CA LEU A 317 -12.58 1.85 -2.54
C LEU A 317 -14.09 2.07 -2.64
N ALA A 318 -14.86 1.02 -2.43
CA ALA A 318 -16.30 1.11 -2.23
C ALA A 318 -16.60 1.22 -0.74
N THR A 319 -17.55 2.07 -0.38
CA THR A 319 -17.98 2.24 1.01
C THR A 319 -19.42 1.81 1.22
N ASP A 320 -19.75 1.41 2.46
CA ASP A 320 -21.13 1.34 2.91
C ASP A 320 -21.71 2.75 3.20
N ALA A 321 -22.96 2.80 3.67
CA ALA A 321 -23.62 4.06 4.01
C ALA A 321 -22.95 4.83 5.17
N ALA A 322 -22.14 4.15 6.00
CA ALA A 322 -21.38 4.76 7.08
C ALA A 322 -19.98 5.23 6.64
N GLY A 323 -19.61 5.03 5.37
CA GLY A 323 -18.30 5.39 4.84
C GLY A 323 -17.20 4.36 5.13
N ARG A 324 -17.56 3.17 5.64
CA ARG A 324 -16.61 2.09 5.94
C ARG A 324 -16.27 1.34 4.65
N PRO A 325 -15.00 0.95 4.43
CA PRO A 325 -14.61 0.25 3.21
C PRO A 325 -15.16 -1.20 3.19
N VAL A 326 -15.79 -1.60 2.08
CA VAL A 326 -16.40 -2.94 1.93
C VAL A 326 -15.92 -3.71 0.70
N ALA A 327 -15.34 -3.01 -0.28
CA ALA A 327 -14.81 -3.61 -1.49
C ALA A 327 -13.80 -2.66 -2.15
N TYR A 328 -13.08 -3.16 -3.15
CA TYR A 328 -12.14 -2.37 -3.92
C TYR A 328 -12.22 -2.62 -5.43
N TRP A 329 -11.72 -1.65 -6.19
CA TRP A 329 -11.36 -1.75 -7.60
C TRP A 329 -9.84 -1.63 -7.72
N TRP A 330 -9.19 -2.66 -8.28
CA TRP A 330 -7.72 -2.73 -8.34
C TRP A 330 -7.07 -1.57 -9.09
N ARG A 331 -7.72 -1.12 -10.16
CA ARG A 331 -7.38 0.11 -10.89
C ARG A 331 -8.55 1.06 -10.74
N GLY A 332 -8.45 2.04 -9.85
CA GLY A 332 -9.53 2.99 -9.57
C GLY A 332 -10.03 3.63 -10.87
N GLY A 333 -11.35 3.73 -11.03
CA GLY A 333 -12.01 4.28 -12.22
C GLY A 333 -11.92 3.43 -13.50
N ALA A 334 -10.93 2.53 -13.63
CA ALA A 334 -10.71 1.73 -14.84
C ALA A 334 -11.14 0.26 -14.71
N SER A 335 -10.94 -0.36 -13.54
CA SER A 335 -11.33 -1.77 -13.33
C SER A 335 -12.83 -1.94 -13.39
N ARG A 336 -13.27 -3.01 -14.07
CA ARG A 336 -14.68 -3.40 -14.14
C ARG A 336 -15.12 -4.22 -12.94
N HIS A 337 -14.19 -4.96 -12.33
CA HIS A 337 -14.51 -5.88 -11.24
C HIS A 337 -14.34 -5.19 -9.89
N ARG A 338 -15.45 -5.15 -9.13
CA ARG A 338 -15.48 -4.77 -7.72
C ARG A 338 -15.28 -6.03 -6.88
N LEU A 339 -14.24 -6.07 -6.05
CA LEU A 339 -13.89 -7.24 -5.24
C LEU A 339 -14.27 -6.99 -3.77
N VAL A 340 -15.20 -7.79 -3.24
CA VAL A 340 -15.64 -7.69 -1.85
C VAL A 340 -14.65 -8.40 -0.94
N THR A 341 -14.19 -7.71 0.10
CA THR A 341 -13.27 -8.27 1.10
C THR A 341 -13.28 -7.42 2.37
N SER A 342 -12.73 -7.96 3.45
CA SER A 342 -12.47 -7.18 4.66
C SER A 342 -11.27 -6.25 4.43
N ILE A 343 -11.47 -4.96 4.68
CA ILE A 343 -10.48 -3.89 4.52
C ILE A 343 -10.32 -3.19 5.86
N MET A 344 -9.08 -2.99 6.30
CA MET A 344 -8.70 -2.24 7.48
C MET A 344 -7.88 -1.02 7.08
N LEU A 345 -8.17 0.09 7.74
CA LEU A 345 -7.49 1.37 7.58
C LEU A 345 -6.72 1.63 8.87
N GLY A 346 -5.40 1.76 8.79
CA GLY A 346 -4.53 1.97 9.92
C GLY A 346 -3.80 3.31 9.82
N ARG A 347 -3.59 3.95 10.96
CA ARG A 347 -2.71 5.11 11.09
C ARG A 347 -1.61 4.75 12.09
N LEU A 348 -0.37 5.12 11.75
CA LEU A 348 0.76 5.00 12.66
C LEU A 348 0.74 6.20 13.60
N GLU A 349 0.76 5.98 14.91
CA GLU A 349 0.83 7.05 15.93
C GLU A 349 2.26 7.58 16.09
#